data_AF-S0G0K0-F1
#
_entry.id   AF-S0G0K0-F1
#
_cell.length_a   1.000
_cell.length_b   1.000
_cell.length_c   1.000
_cell.angle_alpha   90.00
_cell.angle_beta   90.00
_cell.angle_gamma   90.00
#
_symmetry.space_group_name_H-M   'P 1'
#
loop_
_entity.id
_entity.type
_entity.pdbx_description
1 polymer ?
#
loop_
_entity_poly.entity_id
_entity_poly.type
_entity_poly.pdbx_seq_one_letter_code
_entity_poly.pdbx_strand_id
1 'polypeptide(L)' 'MKAIRQIVDLDKLGCVINIPKDFKYNKVEVIIFPADDSIQTEKEKFVPETFYGISSISDPAEAVRSIRDEWDRI' A
#
# COMPACT_ATOMS: atom_id res chain seq x y z
N MET A 1 17.80 14.75 6.84
CA MET A 1 17.40 13.52 6.11
C MET A 1 17.90 13.58 4.68
N LYS A 2 18.43 12.48 4.12
CA LYS A 2 18.75 12.37 2.69
C LYS A 2 17.52 11.80 1.99
N ALA A 3 16.97 12.50 1.00
CA ALA A 3 15.87 12.01 0.18
C ALA A 3 16.41 11.15 -0.98
N ILE A 4 15.65 10.15 -1.40
CA ILE A 4 15.93 9.41 -2.63
C ILE A 4 15.27 10.18 -3.77
N ARG A 5 16.02 10.47 -4.83
CA ARG A 5 15.55 11.19 -6.02
C ARG A 5 15.79 10.33 -7.25
N GLN A 6 14.76 10.18 -8.08
CA GLN A 6 14.88 9.40 -9.31
C GLN A 6 14.02 9.97 -10.42
N ILE A 7 14.58 10.05 -11.62
CA ILE A 7 13.84 10.35 -12.84
C ILE A 7 13.27 9.05 -13.37
N VAL A 8 11.96 9.02 -13.61
CA VAL A 8 11.22 7.84 -14.05
C VAL A 8 10.28 8.19 -15.19
N ASP A 9 10.00 7.20 -16.04
CA ASP A 9 9.02 7.33 -17.13
C ASP A 9 7.60 7.32 -16.57
N LEU A 10 6.75 8.18 -17.11
CA LEU A 10 5.37 8.39 -16.66
C LEU A 10 4.54 7.09 -16.70
N ASP A 11 4.73 6.28 -17.75
CA ASP A 11 4.01 5.02 -17.96
C ASP A 11 4.22 4.02 -16.81
N LYS A 12 5.40 4.07 -16.15
CA LYS A 12 5.72 3.19 -15.01
C LYS A 12 5.00 3.63 -13.73
N LEU A 13 4.64 4.91 -13.61
CA LEU A 13 3.89 5.43 -12.47
C LEU A 13 2.38 5.23 -12.56
N GLY A 14 1.84 5.05 -13.77
CA GLY A 14 0.39 4.91 -13.98
C GLY A 14 -0.21 3.71 -13.24
N CYS A 15 0.60 2.70 -12.92
CA CYS A 15 0.19 1.55 -12.11
C CYS A 15 0.15 1.84 -10.59
N VAL A 16 0.79 2.91 -10.14
CA VAL A 16 1.00 3.22 -8.70
C VAL A 16 0.16 4.43 -8.26
N ILE A 17 0.02 5.42 -9.14
CA ILE A 17 -0.75 6.64 -8.86
C ILE A 17 -1.64 7.00 -10.05
N ASN A 18 -2.74 7.70 -9.78
CA ASN A 18 -3.54 8.31 -10.83
C ASN A 18 -2.81 9.55 -11.37
N ILE A 19 -2.56 9.54 -12.69
CA ILE A 19 -1.90 10.64 -13.37
C ILE A 19 -2.97 11.56 -13.97
N PRO A 20 -2.91 12.89 -13.75
CA PRO A 20 -3.84 13.82 -14.37
C PRO A 20 -3.84 13.67 -15.90
N LYS A 21 -5.02 13.64 -16.51
CA LYS A 21 -5.17 13.45 -17.96
C LYS A 21 -4.48 14.54 -18.78
N ASP A 22 -4.29 15.70 -18.17
CA ASP A 22 -3.76 16.91 -18.81
C ASP A 22 -2.23 16.99 -18.70
N PHE A 23 -1.61 15.99 -18.07
CA PHE A 23 -0.16 15.96 -17.83
C PHE A 23 0.60 15.66 -19.13
N LYS A 24 1.44 16.60 -19.56
CA LYS A 24 2.08 16.58 -20.89
C LYS A 24 3.49 15.99 -20.93
N TYR A 25 4.06 15.64 -19.78
CA TYR A 25 5.47 15.24 -19.69
C TYR A 25 5.62 13.72 -19.57
N ASN A 26 6.53 13.15 -20.38
CA ASN A 26 6.75 11.70 -20.41
C ASN A 26 7.68 11.21 -19.28
N LYS A 27 8.34 12.12 -18.56
CA LYS A 27 9.26 11.82 -17.45
C LYS A 27 8.99 12.74 -16.28
N VAL A 28 9.11 12.19 -15.08
CA VAL A 28 8.92 12.93 -13.83
C VAL A 28 10.04 12.62 -12.85
N GLU A 29 10.30 13.57 -11.95
CA GLU A 29 11.17 13.34 -10.81
C GLU A 29 10.33 12.91 -9.62
N VAL A 30 10.64 11.73 -9.07
CA VAL A 30 10.07 11.22 -7.83
C VAL A 30 11.04 11.51 -6.70
N ILE A 31 10.53 12.12 -5.63
CA ILE A 31 11.29 12.44 -4.42
C ILE A 31 10.66 11.66 -3.27
N ILE A 32 11.40 10.71 -2.71
CA ILE A 32 10.97 9.87 -1.59
C ILE A 32 11.67 10.38 -0.34
N PHE A 33 10.87 10.83 0.62
CA PHE A 33 11.34 11.17 1.95
C PHE A 33 11.20 9.94 2.85
N PRO A 34 12.23 9.59 3.64
CA PRO A 34 12.05 8.59 4.68
C PRO A 34 10.96 9.07 5.64
N ALA A 35 9.97 8.24 5.90
CA ALA A 35 8.97 8.53 6.91
C ALA A 35 9.67 8.60 8.27
N ASP A 36 9.41 9.67 9.03
CA ASP A 36 9.77 9.69 10.45
C ASP A 36 8.83 8.70 11.15
N ASP A 37 9.38 7.72 11.89
CA ASP A 37 8.59 6.71 12.62
C ASP A 37 7.64 7.34 13.65
N SER A 38 7.87 8.61 14.01
CA SER A 38 7.01 9.42 14.88
C SER A 38 5.73 9.91 14.20
N ILE A 39 5.64 9.83 12.86
CA ILE A 39 4.45 10.15 12.06
C ILE A 39 3.74 8.85 11.64
N GLN A 40 3.59 7.91 12.57
CA GLN A 40 2.53 6.91 12.47
C GLN A 40 1.24 7.59 12.92
N THR A 41 0.66 8.44 12.06
CA THR A 41 -0.76 8.78 12.17
C THR A 41 -1.51 7.48 12.10
N GLU A 42 -2.05 7.08 13.26
CA GLU A 42 -2.98 5.99 13.53
C GLU A 42 -3.01 4.95 12.41
N LYS A 43 -2.27 3.86 12.57
CA LYS A 43 -2.65 2.61 11.89
C LYS A 43 -4.13 2.43 12.20
N GLU A 44 -5.01 2.64 11.22
CA GLU A 44 -6.42 2.39 11.36
C GLU A 44 -6.51 1.01 12.01
N LYS A 45 -7.07 0.95 13.22
CA LYS A 45 -7.24 -0.32 13.90
C LYS A 45 -8.00 -1.19 12.92
N PHE A 46 -7.41 -2.31 12.53
CA PHE A 46 -8.11 -3.28 11.71
C PHE A 46 -9.38 -3.67 12.48
N VAL A 47 -10.55 -3.28 11.96
CA VAL A 47 -11.88 -3.57 12.50
C VAL A 47 -12.47 -4.67 11.63
N PRO A 48 -12.32 -5.96 11.97
CA PRO A 48 -12.77 -7.07 11.12
C PRO A 48 -14.27 -6.98 10.82
N GLU A 49 -15.04 -6.35 11.70
CA GLU A 49 -16.49 -6.20 11.58
C GLU A 49 -16.91 -5.33 10.38
N THR A 50 -16.06 -4.40 9.90
CA THR A 50 -16.37 -3.59 8.71
C THR A 50 -16.26 -4.39 7.40
N PHE A 51 -15.65 -5.57 7.45
CA PHE A 51 -15.54 -6.50 6.32
C PHE A 51 -16.62 -7.59 6.35
N TYR A 52 -17.52 -7.56 7.33
CA TYR A 52 -18.61 -8.53 7.47
C TYR A 52 -19.60 -8.39 6.29
N GLY A 53 -19.63 -9.42 5.43
CA GLY A 53 -20.46 -9.47 4.22
C GLY A 53 -19.73 -9.19 2.90
N ILE A 54 -18.47 -8.74 2.93
CA ILE A 54 -17.66 -8.50 1.72
C ILE A 54 -16.89 -9.76 1.30
N SER A 55 -16.62 -10.67 2.23
CA SER A 55 -15.98 -11.95 1.95
C SER A 55 -16.90 -13.11 2.32
N SER A 56 -16.99 -14.10 1.43
CA SER A 56 -17.69 -15.38 1.63
C SER A 56 -16.97 -16.29 2.64
N ILE A 57 -16.33 -15.71 3.65
CA ILE A 57 -15.55 -16.43 4.63
C ILE A 57 -16.48 -16.72 5.81
N SER A 58 -16.90 -17.97 5.92
CA SER A 58 -17.80 -18.44 6.99
C SER A 58 -17.16 -18.38 8.38
N ASP A 59 -15.83 -18.47 8.46
CA ASP A 59 -15.07 -18.34 9.72
C ASP A 59 -13.80 -17.49 9.51
N PRO A 60 -13.86 -16.19 9.83
CA PRO A 60 -12.72 -15.27 9.72
C PRO A 60 -11.53 -15.66 10.61
N ALA A 61 -11.77 -16.32 11.74
CA ALA A 61 -10.69 -16.71 12.66
C ALA A 61 -9.86 -17.86 12.09
N GLU A 62 -10.50 -18.80 11.40
CA GLU A 62 -9.81 -19.88 10.70
C GLU A 62 -8.99 -19.36 9.51
N ALA A 63 -9.53 -18.44 8.72
CA ALA A 63 -8.83 -17.83 7.60
C ALA A 63 -7.56 -17.08 8.04
N VAL A 64 -7.64 -16.30 9.13
CA VAL A 64 -6.48 -15.58 9.68
C VAL A 64 -5.42 -16.55 10.22
N ARG A 65 -5.82 -17.65 10.87
CA ARG A 65 -4.90 -18.69 11.32
C ARG A 65 -4.20 -19.38 10.16
N SER A 66 -4.94 -19.75 9.12
CA SER A 66 -4.38 -20.40 7.92
C SER A 66 -3.32 -19.53 7.25
N ILE A 67 -3.58 -18.23 7.10
CA ILE A 67 -2.61 -17.30 6.52
C ILE A 67 -1.36 -17.23 7.41
N ARG A 68 -1.53 -17.12 8.73
CA ARG A 68 -0.40 -17.07 9.66
C ARG A 68 0.46 -18.33 9.61
N ASP A 69 -0.17 -19.50 9.61
CA ASP A 69 0.53 -20.79 9.58
C ASP A 69 1.27 -21.03 8.25
N GLU A 70 0.78 -20.46 7.14
CA GLU A 70 1.45 -20.50 5.84
C GLU A 70 2.71 -19.62 5.81
N TRP A 71 2.67 -18.46 6.48
CA TRP A 71 3.82 -17.56 6.61
C TRP A 71 4.89 -18.09 7.57
N ASP A 72 4.51 -18.76 8.66
CA ASP A 72 5.45 -19.37 9.62
C ASP A 72 6.14 -20.63 9.08
N ARG A 73 5.72 -21.15 7.91
CA ARG A 73 6.32 -22.32 7.23
C ARG A 73 7.41 -21.96 6.21
N ILE A 74 7.66 -20.67 5.95
CA ILE A 74 8.71 -20.16 5.05
C ILE A 74 9.89 -19.64 5.88
#